data_AF-A0A0G0JV97-F1
#
_entry.id   AF-A0A0G0JV97-F1
#
_cell.length_a   1.000
_cell.length_b   1.000
_cell.length_c   1.000
_cell.angle_alpha   90.00
_cell.angle_beta   90.00
_cell.angle_gamma   90.00
#
_symmetry.space_group_name_H-M   'P 1'
#
loop_
_entity.id
_entity.type
_entity.pdbx_description
1 polymer ?
#
loop_
_entity_poly.entity_id
_entity_poly.type
_entity_poly.pdbx_seq_one_letter_code
_entity_poly.pdbx_strand_id
1 'polypeptide(L)'
;MTDFKSIMLKRILFALGVFVFFAFSVSISKAEDQMPSLIFPGQTEGEGTHFGIADSKYLNINLDSSEPIKLRTESVPEMITMMIKRATSTSASQSQIVISGFSPLTTYYKFEDDYHNLTQFITDENGKYTYIQDLSKSRFIFIQPRASTKFIKDDATGGDCYLIGIWDLPTKTCTLTMNANETIQIDDNNLTFDGNNYAIAGTNTGIGVYLYQKFGITIKNLNINDFSFGVYMALSTVNDLSQNIALNNTFGIFLDSSSGNIIKDNNINNDGGYGIYLDNSSSYNVIDNNTINSTFLGIVLRNSHNNTMKNNISKLSGYAGIYIRYADYNIFTSNSILNNHYGIYLDPANNNQFYHNNVIISTPYHVFINPGDASTGNIFNQSLPIGGNYWSNFDIPAEGCLDANDDHICDSPYYFYGGQDNLPWTKKDGWKLPPPANQPPTIATLGQFKSDKTTTISEGGITTESSFDDPKTGVVAFKAIINDPDNNQVKLQIELKEWNQPFDSRDLLESDFAASGSEVAITRNVLFERQYHWRARAVDINNNTSSWQEFGTPGNVDFIVRLVPLYTQVRSDYPSDEGLWLRHYF
;
A
#
# COMPACT_ATOMS: atom_id res chain seq x y z
N MET A 1 -29.68 38.23 -16.32
CA MET A 1 -30.04 37.71 -17.65
C MET A 1 -28.74 37.64 -18.46
N THR A 2 -28.39 36.43 -18.90
CA THR A 2 -27.42 36.05 -19.95
C THR A 2 -25.92 36.41 -19.80
N ASP A 3 -25.15 35.45 -19.30
CA ASP A 3 -24.11 34.65 -20.01
C ASP A 3 -23.05 35.38 -20.86
N PHE A 4 -21.76 35.17 -20.53
CA PHE A 4 -20.62 35.49 -21.41
C PHE A 4 -19.47 34.49 -21.23
N LYS A 5 -19.45 33.48 -22.12
CA LYS A 5 -18.26 32.69 -22.51
C LYS A 5 -17.49 33.42 -23.61
N SER A 6 -16.18 33.17 -23.65
CA SER A 6 -15.28 33.17 -24.83
C SER A 6 -14.65 34.49 -25.32
N ILE A 7 -13.33 34.58 -25.08
CA ILE A 7 -12.28 35.41 -25.71
C ILE A 7 -11.13 34.40 -25.95
N MET A 8 -10.48 34.15 -27.09
CA MET A 8 -10.34 34.78 -28.41
C MET A 8 -10.21 33.69 -29.49
N LEU A 9 -10.70 33.98 -30.71
CA LEU A 9 -10.16 33.41 -31.95
C LEU A 9 -10.30 34.42 -33.09
N LYS A 10 -9.17 34.77 -33.74
CA LYS A 10 -8.96 35.33 -35.10
C LYS A 10 -7.51 35.85 -35.12
N ARG A 11 -6.61 35.52 -36.05
CA ARG A 11 -6.65 35.44 -37.54
C ARG A 11 -5.54 34.44 -37.97
N ILE A 12 -5.51 33.79 -39.13
CA ILE A 12 -5.34 34.32 -40.50
C ILE A 12 -5.72 33.24 -41.55
N LEU A 13 -6.16 33.71 -42.72
CA LEU A 13 -6.67 33.03 -43.91
C LEU A 13 -5.60 32.33 -44.81
N PHE A 14 -6.05 31.22 -45.42
CA PHE A 14 -5.90 30.72 -46.81
C PHE A 14 -4.53 30.69 -47.55
N ALA A 15 -4.15 29.47 -47.96
CA ALA A 15 -3.68 29.16 -49.32
C ALA A 15 -3.89 27.66 -49.63
N LEU A 16 -4.67 27.36 -50.69
CA LEU A 16 -4.75 26.05 -51.32
C LEU A 16 -3.46 25.82 -52.13
N GLY A 17 -2.79 24.68 -51.91
CA GLY A 17 -1.66 24.23 -52.71
C GLY A 17 -1.53 22.71 -52.62
N VAL A 18 -1.82 22.05 -53.74
CA VAL A 18 -1.68 20.61 -53.96
C VAL A 18 -0.27 20.15 -53.57
N PHE A 19 -0.13 19.17 -52.67
CA PHE A 19 1.14 18.50 -52.39
C PHE A 19 1.01 16.98 -52.55
N VAL A 20 1.91 16.48 -53.39
CA VAL A 20 2.18 15.08 -53.73
C VAL A 20 2.62 14.30 -52.48
N PHE A 21 2.10 13.09 -52.32
CA PHE A 21 2.52 12.15 -51.28
C PHE A 21 4.02 11.80 -51.44
N PHE A 22 4.84 12.27 -50.51
CA PHE A 22 6.10 11.61 -50.16
C PHE A 22 6.00 11.19 -48.69
N ALA A 23 6.06 9.88 -48.46
CA ALA A 23 6.17 9.31 -47.14
C ALA A 23 7.56 9.64 -46.58
N PHE A 24 7.65 10.73 -45.81
CA PHE A 24 8.74 10.92 -44.86
C PHE A 24 8.28 10.36 -43.53
N SER A 25 8.89 9.24 -43.12
CA SER A 25 8.89 8.79 -41.75
C SER A 25 9.58 9.87 -40.90
N VAL A 26 8.80 10.78 -40.33
CA VAL A 26 9.25 11.63 -39.24
C VAL A 26 9.29 10.74 -38.01
N SER A 27 10.49 10.27 -37.66
CA SER A 27 10.78 9.78 -36.33
C SER A 27 10.55 10.94 -35.37
N ILE A 28 9.38 10.96 -34.73
CA ILE A 28 9.17 11.77 -33.53
C ILE A 28 10.05 11.13 -32.46
N SER A 29 11.30 11.58 -32.33
CA SER A 29 12.02 11.41 -31.09
C SER A 29 11.22 12.20 -30.05
N LYS A 30 10.47 11.49 -29.20
CA LYS A 30 10.09 12.07 -27.91
C LYS A 30 11.41 12.47 -27.26
N ALA A 31 11.67 13.77 -27.19
CA ALA A 31 12.59 14.27 -26.19
C ALA A 31 11.94 13.91 -24.86
N GLU A 32 12.40 12.83 -24.24
CA GLU A 32 12.16 12.59 -22.82
C GLU A 32 12.84 13.75 -22.11
N ASP A 33 12.05 14.73 -21.67
CA ASP A 33 12.48 15.67 -20.64
C ASP A 33 12.77 14.82 -19.39
N GLN A 34 14.02 14.35 -19.26
CA GLN A 34 14.56 13.91 -17.98
C GLN A 34 14.51 15.14 -17.07
N MET A 35 13.44 15.26 -16.29
CA MET A 35 13.41 16.27 -15.24
C MET A 35 14.56 15.95 -14.29
N PRO A 36 15.45 16.92 -14.01
CA PRO A 36 16.56 16.70 -13.09
C PRO A 36 16.04 16.23 -11.74
N SER A 37 16.82 15.40 -11.05
CA SER A 37 16.53 14.96 -9.69
C SER A 37 16.09 16.16 -8.84
N LEU A 38 15.05 16.01 -8.01
CA LEU A 38 14.56 17.09 -7.16
C LEU A 38 15.72 17.65 -6.29
N ILE A 39 16.12 18.89 -6.57
CA ILE A 39 17.05 19.65 -5.73
C ILE A 39 16.19 20.50 -4.80
N PHE A 40 16.31 20.28 -3.49
CA PHE A 40 15.65 21.13 -2.52
C PHE A 40 16.45 22.42 -2.34
N PRO A 41 15.86 23.59 -2.61
CA PRO A 41 16.56 24.85 -2.43
C PRO A 41 16.98 25.01 -0.97
N GLY A 42 18.16 25.60 -0.75
CA GLY A 42 18.68 25.79 0.59
C GLY A 42 19.37 24.56 1.18
N GLN A 43 19.67 23.52 0.39
CA GLN A 43 20.37 22.33 0.86
C GLN A 43 21.60 22.03 0.00
N THR A 44 22.65 21.48 0.61
CA THR A 44 23.76 20.87 -0.12
C THR A 44 24.28 19.64 0.61
N GLU A 45 24.66 18.62 -0.14
CA GLU A 45 25.15 17.35 0.37
C GLU A 45 26.28 16.81 -0.51
N GLY A 46 27.34 16.28 0.10
CA GLY A 46 28.45 15.68 -0.64
C GLY A 46 29.66 15.35 0.24
N GLU A 47 30.74 14.95 -0.43
CA GLU A 47 32.07 14.79 0.17
C GLU A 47 33.05 15.75 -0.50
N GLY A 48 33.85 16.49 0.29
CA GLY A 48 34.76 17.51 -0.23
C GLY A 48 35.22 18.49 0.83
N THR A 49 35.81 19.61 0.39
CA THR A 49 36.32 20.69 1.27
C THR A 49 35.59 22.01 1.13
N HIS A 50 34.60 22.09 0.23
CA HIS A 50 33.85 23.31 -0.04
C HIS A 50 32.39 22.96 -0.31
N PHE A 51 31.49 23.67 0.35
CA PHE A 51 30.05 23.47 0.26
C PHE A 51 29.34 24.83 0.26
N GLY A 52 28.50 25.08 -0.73
CA GLY A 52 27.74 26.33 -0.85
C GLY A 52 26.24 26.08 -0.86
N ILE A 53 25.51 26.90 -0.10
CA ILE A 53 24.07 27.10 -0.26
C ILE A 53 23.90 28.49 -0.86
N ALA A 54 23.41 28.57 -2.10
CA ALA A 54 23.26 29.82 -2.84
C ALA A 54 21.80 30.15 -3.21
N ASP A 55 20.88 29.22 -2.98
CA ASP A 55 19.49 29.26 -3.41
C ASP A 55 18.49 29.15 -2.24
N SER A 56 18.94 29.42 -1.01
CA SER A 56 18.05 29.46 0.15
C SER A 56 17.20 30.73 0.15
N LYS A 57 15.92 30.58 0.51
CA LYS A 57 15.04 31.71 0.86
C LYS A 57 15.34 32.29 2.25
N TYR A 58 16.20 31.61 3.03
CA TYR A 58 16.63 32.03 4.37
C TYR A 58 18.06 32.55 4.31
N LEU A 59 19.05 31.76 4.76
CA LEU A 59 20.46 32.15 4.80
C LEU A 59 21.27 31.37 3.77
N ASN A 60 21.94 32.08 2.87
CA ASN A 60 22.96 31.52 2.00
C ASN A 60 24.31 31.50 2.72
N ILE A 61 25.02 30.38 2.64
CA ILE A 61 26.30 30.19 3.31
C ILE A 61 27.32 29.52 2.39
N ASN A 62 28.60 29.77 2.64
CA ASN A 62 29.69 28.93 2.15
C ASN A 62 30.43 28.35 3.34
N LEU A 63 30.69 27.04 3.29
CA LEU A 63 31.46 26.30 4.27
C LEU A 63 32.71 25.73 3.61
N ASP A 64 33.87 26.11 4.11
CA ASP A 64 35.18 25.55 3.75
C ASP A 64 35.73 24.73 4.91
N SER A 65 36.36 23.60 4.60
CA SER A 65 37.05 22.75 5.57
C SER A 65 38.52 22.53 5.19
N SER A 66 39.41 22.48 6.18
CA SER A 66 40.84 22.22 5.93
C SER A 66 41.14 20.78 5.51
N GLU A 67 40.22 19.87 5.77
CA GLU A 67 40.30 18.45 5.45
C GLU A 67 38.99 18.04 4.75
N PRO A 68 39.00 17.05 3.83
CA PRO A 68 37.77 16.54 3.25
C PRO A 68 36.79 16.05 4.32
N ILE A 69 35.54 16.47 4.23
CA ILE A 69 34.43 16.02 5.07
C ILE A 69 33.29 15.51 4.20
N LYS A 70 32.46 14.62 4.75
CA LYS A 70 31.13 14.37 4.22
C LYS A 70 30.15 15.27 4.98
N LEU A 71 29.46 16.14 4.25
CA LEU A 71 28.54 17.12 4.80
C LEU A 71 27.17 16.94 4.16
N ARG A 72 26.12 17.01 4.98
CA ARG A 72 24.82 17.53 4.54
C ARG A 72 24.53 18.77 5.35
N THR A 73 24.17 19.86 4.69
CA THR A 73 23.80 21.11 5.36
C THR A 73 22.53 21.67 4.77
N GLU A 74 21.71 22.27 5.62
CA GLU A 74 20.43 22.84 5.26
C GLU A 74 20.27 24.21 5.90
N SER A 75 19.74 25.12 5.10
CA SER A 75 19.30 26.43 5.52
C SER A 75 17.79 26.37 5.71
N VAL A 76 17.38 26.45 6.96
CA VAL A 76 15.97 26.46 7.39
C VAL A 76 15.68 27.81 8.07
N PRO A 77 14.42 28.18 8.38
CA PRO A 77 14.13 29.47 9.01
C PRO A 77 15.06 29.78 10.18
N GLU A 78 15.84 30.86 10.03
CA GLU A 78 16.80 31.35 11.02
C GLU A 78 17.83 30.32 11.54
N MET A 79 17.99 29.14 10.91
CA MET A 79 18.98 28.15 11.35
C MET A 79 19.77 27.57 10.19
N ILE A 80 20.99 27.18 10.50
CA ILE A 80 21.76 26.26 9.68
C ILE A 80 21.87 24.94 10.44
N THR A 81 21.51 23.83 9.80
CA THR A 81 21.72 22.47 10.32
C THR A 81 22.78 21.78 9.49
N MET A 82 23.65 20.98 10.12
CA MET A 82 24.78 20.31 9.48
C MET A 82 24.97 18.93 10.07
N MET A 83 24.97 17.91 9.22
CA MET A 83 25.48 16.58 9.55
C MET A 83 26.89 16.47 9.01
N ILE A 84 27.88 16.48 9.91
CA ILE A 84 29.30 16.40 9.56
C ILE A 84 29.84 15.01 9.90
N LYS A 85 30.46 14.37 8.91
CA LYS A 85 31.16 13.08 9.04
C LYS A 85 32.55 13.22 8.43
N ARG A 86 33.51 12.44 8.95
CA ARG A 86 34.81 12.28 8.29
C ARG A 86 34.61 11.72 6.87
N ALA A 87 35.25 12.33 5.89
CA ALA A 87 35.31 11.79 4.54
C ALA A 87 36.06 10.46 4.51
N THR A 88 35.72 9.58 3.57
CA THR A 88 36.43 8.30 3.41
C THR A 88 37.85 8.47 2.89
N SER A 89 38.11 9.60 2.23
CA SER A 89 39.39 9.98 1.63
C SER A 89 40.44 10.53 2.62
N THR A 90 40.09 10.75 3.90
CA THR A 90 41.04 11.27 4.92
C THR A 90 41.06 10.42 6.18
N SER A 91 42.22 10.41 6.86
CA SER A 91 42.39 9.85 8.20
C SER A 91 42.41 10.91 9.30
N ALA A 92 42.31 12.20 8.95
CA ALA A 92 42.33 13.30 9.89
C ALA A 92 41.24 13.14 10.97
N SER A 93 41.61 13.41 12.22
CA SER A 93 40.69 13.37 13.36
C SER A 93 40.00 14.70 13.61
N GLN A 94 40.46 15.78 12.99
CA GLN A 94 39.90 17.12 13.13
C GLN A 94 40.00 17.89 11.81
N SER A 95 39.14 18.89 11.64
CA SER A 95 39.22 19.83 10.52
C SER A 95 38.90 21.24 11.00
N GLN A 96 39.60 22.24 10.47
CA GLN A 96 39.20 23.63 10.66
C GLN A 96 38.05 23.93 9.71
N ILE A 97 36.90 24.29 10.27
CA ILE A 97 35.71 24.70 9.54
C ILE A 97 35.64 26.22 9.52
N VAL A 98 35.39 26.76 8.33
CA VAL A 98 35.15 28.17 8.06
C VAL A 98 33.77 28.29 7.46
N ILE A 99 32.86 29.02 8.11
CA ILE A 99 31.54 29.31 7.58
C ILE A 99 31.46 30.82 7.31
N SER A 100 30.99 31.19 6.13
CA SER A 100 30.75 32.59 5.73
C SER A 100 29.32 32.76 5.23
N GLY A 101 28.83 34.00 5.21
CA GLY A 101 27.47 34.34 4.78
C GLY A 101 26.55 34.78 5.92
N PHE A 102 26.98 34.66 7.18
CA PHE A 102 26.24 35.23 8.30
C PHE A 102 26.26 36.76 8.27
N SER A 103 25.35 37.38 9.01
CA SER A 103 25.43 38.82 9.28
C SER A 103 26.74 39.16 10.02
N PRO A 104 27.49 40.21 9.61
CA PRO A 104 28.70 40.65 10.29
C PRO A 104 28.49 41.07 11.75
N LEU A 105 29.50 40.88 12.60
CA LEU A 105 29.51 41.31 14.00
C LEU A 105 28.24 40.92 14.79
N THR A 106 27.65 39.77 14.46
CA THR A 106 26.36 39.30 14.99
C THR A 106 26.58 38.09 15.88
N THR A 107 25.84 38.03 16.99
CA THR A 107 25.90 36.89 17.93
C THR A 107 25.06 35.73 17.42
N TYR A 108 25.64 34.52 17.45
CA TYR A 108 24.97 33.27 17.13
C TYR A 108 25.34 32.20 18.16
N TYR A 109 24.56 31.13 18.16
CA TYR A 109 24.69 30.01 19.09
C TYR A 109 24.85 28.72 18.29
N LYS A 110 26.00 28.05 18.45
CA LYS A 110 26.32 26.77 17.83
C LYS A 110 26.15 25.64 18.83
N PHE A 111 25.31 24.68 18.52
CA PHE A 111 25.09 23.47 19.30
C PHE A 111 25.68 22.27 18.57
N GLU A 112 26.12 21.27 19.32
CA GLU A 112 26.63 20.00 18.77
C GLU A 112 25.94 18.83 19.46
N ASP A 113 25.17 18.07 18.68
CA ASP A 113 24.37 16.91 19.05
C ASP A 113 23.24 17.17 20.05
N ASP A 114 23.43 18.09 20.99
CA ASP A 114 22.63 18.29 22.18
C ASP A 114 22.58 19.79 22.52
N TYR A 115 21.43 20.29 22.99
CA TYR A 115 21.27 21.70 23.38
C TYR A 115 22.13 22.10 24.59
N HIS A 116 22.60 21.14 25.40
CA HIS A 116 23.58 21.38 26.46
C HIS A 116 24.97 21.78 25.91
N ASN A 117 25.32 21.37 24.69
CA ASN A 117 26.62 21.60 24.08
C ASN A 117 26.68 22.94 23.33
N LEU A 118 26.31 24.01 24.03
CA LEU A 118 26.22 25.36 23.47
C LEU A 118 27.59 26.05 23.39
N THR A 119 27.88 26.64 22.24
CA THR A 119 28.96 27.63 22.06
C THR A 119 28.39 28.91 21.49
N GLN A 120 28.44 30.00 22.25
CA GLN A 120 28.15 31.34 21.74
C GLN A 120 29.36 31.86 20.95
N PHE A 121 29.11 32.47 19.79
CA PHE A 121 30.14 33.15 19.02
C PHE A 121 29.63 34.45 18.41
N ILE A 122 30.56 35.32 18.02
CA ILE A 122 30.29 36.55 17.26
C ILE A 122 31.02 36.41 15.93
N THR A 123 30.31 36.66 14.84
CA THR A 123 30.90 36.66 13.49
C THR A 123 31.89 37.82 13.33
N ASP A 124 32.89 37.64 12.48
CA ASP A 124 33.82 38.73 12.17
C ASP A 124 33.18 39.84 11.33
N GLU A 125 33.97 40.86 10.97
CA GLU A 125 33.55 41.99 10.15
C GLU A 125 33.04 41.61 8.75
N ASN A 126 33.33 40.39 8.29
CA ASN A 126 32.91 39.84 7.01
C ASN A 126 31.81 38.77 7.15
N GLY A 127 31.25 38.58 8.35
CA GLY A 127 30.20 37.59 8.57
C GLY A 127 30.70 36.14 8.59
N LYS A 128 31.97 35.92 8.96
CA LYS A 128 32.60 34.61 9.03
C LYS A 128 32.76 34.12 10.47
N TYR A 129 32.69 32.79 10.62
CA TYR A 129 32.97 32.07 11.85
C TYR A 129 33.92 30.90 11.54
N THR A 130 34.93 30.72 12.38
CA THR A 130 35.95 29.67 12.22
C THR A 130 36.08 28.87 13.52
N TYR A 131 36.10 27.54 13.42
CA TYR A 131 36.27 26.66 14.57
C TYR A 131 36.92 25.34 14.15
N ILE A 132 37.42 24.57 15.14
CA ILE A 132 37.94 23.22 14.90
C ILE A 132 36.82 22.22 15.18
N GLN A 133 36.50 21.40 14.18
CA GLN A 133 35.55 20.30 14.29
C GLN A 133 36.28 18.99 14.56
N ASP A 134 35.81 18.23 15.54
CA ASP A 134 36.18 16.83 15.73
C ASP A 134 35.50 15.95 14.68
N LEU A 135 36.28 15.13 13.99
CA LEU A 135 35.83 14.19 12.96
C LEU A 135 35.89 12.73 13.45
N SER A 136 36.18 12.50 14.74
CA SER A 136 36.22 11.15 15.31
C SER A 136 34.87 10.41 15.21
N LYS A 137 33.77 11.15 15.15
CA LYS A 137 32.39 10.64 15.04
C LYS A 137 31.57 11.54 14.11
N SER A 138 30.45 11.00 13.64
CA SER A 138 29.41 11.83 13.02
C SER A 138 28.84 12.80 14.06
N ARG A 139 28.64 14.06 13.68
CA ARG A 139 28.08 15.11 14.54
C ARG A 139 26.94 15.83 13.84
N PHE A 140 25.86 16.07 14.59
CA PHE A 140 24.82 17.00 14.20
C PHE A 140 25.13 18.37 14.79
N ILE A 141 25.33 19.39 13.96
CA ILE A 141 25.62 20.75 14.38
C ILE A 141 24.47 21.62 13.91
N PHE A 142 23.96 22.48 14.79
CA PHE A 142 22.98 23.46 14.40
C PHE A 142 23.32 24.83 14.97
N ILE A 143 23.13 25.86 14.15
CA ILE A 143 23.45 27.24 14.46
C ILE A 143 22.17 28.05 14.36
N GLN A 144 21.87 28.83 15.39
CA GLN A 144 20.67 29.67 15.48
C GLN A 144 20.97 31.00 16.18
N PRO A 145 20.20 32.08 15.92
CA PRO A 145 20.46 33.41 16.48
C PRO A 145 20.02 33.57 17.95
N ARG A 146 19.29 32.60 18.52
CA ARG A 146 18.70 32.69 19.86
C ARG A 146 19.00 31.43 20.66
N ALA A 147 19.38 31.55 21.93
CA ALA A 147 19.49 30.42 22.84
C ALA A 147 18.28 30.41 23.79
N SER A 148 17.47 29.37 23.72
CA SER A 148 16.28 29.20 24.57
C SER A 148 15.81 27.74 24.50
N THR A 149 16.01 27.01 25.60
CA THR A 149 15.67 25.58 25.73
C THR A 149 15.28 25.27 27.17
N LYS A 150 14.24 24.44 27.35
CA LYS A 150 13.90 23.76 28.61
C LYS A 150 14.30 22.29 28.53
N PHE A 151 14.72 21.74 29.65
CA PHE A 151 15.19 20.35 29.74
C PHE A 151 14.27 19.53 30.63
N ILE A 152 13.65 18.48 30.08
CA ILE A 152 12.87 17.50 30.84
C ILE A 152 13.77 16.30 31.12
N LYS A 153 13.91 15.92 32.39
CA LYS A 153 14.80 14.83 32.80
C LYS A 153 14.25 14.07 34.00
N ASP A 154 14.74 12.85 34.22
CA ASP A 154 14.29 11.97 35.29
C ASP A 154 15.00 12.31 36.61
N ASP A 155 14.54 13.38 37.26
CA ASP A 155 14.98 13.76 38.60
C ASP A 155 13.79 14.11 39.52
N ALA A 156 14.09 14.61 40.72
CA ALA A 156 13.07 14.96 41.70
C ALA A 156 12.09 16.06 41.24
N THR A 157 12.45 16.87 40.24
CA THR A 157 11.64 18.00 39.75
C THR A 157 11.19 17.84 38.29
N GLY A 158 11.65 16.80 37.60
CA GLY A 158 11.43 16.64 36.16
C GLY A 158 12.32 17.56 35.32
N GLY A 159 13.47 17.99 35.85
CA GLY A 159 14.26 19.09 35.29
C GLY A 159 13.51 20.41 35.35
N ASP A 160 13.31 21.04 34.20
CA ASP A 160 12.58 22.30 34.03
C ASP A 160 11.05 22.11 33.94
N CYS A 161 10.54 20.88 34.08
CA CYS A 161 9.11 20.62 33.99
C CYS A 161 8.29 21.51 34.95
N TYR A 162 8.77 21.75 36.18
CA TYR A 162 8.10 22.61 37.16
C TYR A 162 7.90 24.07 36.71
N LEU A 163 8.61 24.53 35.68
CA LEU A 163 8.45 25.88 35.12
C LEU A 163 7.30 25.99 34.12
N ILE A 164 6.87 24.86 33.56
CA ILE A 164 5.89 24.79 32.45
C ILE A 164 4.72 23.84 32.73
N GLY A 165 4.81 23.06 33.81
CA GLY A 165 3.94 21.93 34.07
C GLY A 165 4.10 21.32 35.46
N ILE A 166 3.52 20.14 35.61
CA ILE A 166 3.57 19.31 36.81
C ILE A 166 4.37 18.05 36.48
N TRP A 167 5.35 17.74 37.33
CA TRP A 167 6.12 16.52 37.27
C TRP A 167 5.51 15.45 38.19
N ASP A 168 5.16 14.29 37.61
CA ASP A 168 4.73 13.10 38.33
C ASP A 168 5.85 12.06 38.37
N LEU A 169 6.59 12.01 39.48
CA LEU A 169 7.78 11.18 39.63
C LEU A 169 7.49 9.66 39.50
N PRO A 170 6.44 9.08 40.12
CA PRO A 170 6.09 7.67 39.94
C PRO A 170 5.92 7.22 38.49
N THR A 171 5.32 8.06 37.64
CA THR A 171 5.07 7.74 36.23
C THR A 171 6.09 8.35 35.28
N LYS A 172 7.00 9.19 35.80
CA LYS A 172 7.97 9.97 35.05
C LYS A 172 7.32 10.82 33.95
N THR A 173 6.23 11.48 34.31
CA THR A 173 5.41 12.27 33.38
C THR A 173 5.56 13.76 33.67
N CYS A 174 5.99 14.51 32.67
CA CYS A 174 5.84 15.96 32.66
C CYS A 174 4.53 16.33 31.96
N THR A 175 3.58 16.92 32.69
CA THR A 175 2.29 17.36 32.13
C THR A 175 2.23 18.88 32.08
N LEU A 176 2.05 19.47 30.89
CA LEU A 176 1.93 20.92 30.78
C LEU A 176 0.66 21.44 31.46
N THR A 177 0.80 22.62 32.07
CA THR A 177 -0.31 23.37 32.67
C THR A 177 -0.47 24.77 32.07
N MET A 178 0.42 25.13 31.16
CA MET A 178 0.43 26.39 30.44
C MET A 178 1.18 26.22 29.12
N ASN A 179 0.98 27.17 28.21
CA ASN A 179 1.80 27.23 26.99
C ASN A 179 3.25 27.57 27.33
N ALA A 180 4.19 27.03 26.57
CA ALA A 180 5.60 27.41 26.60
C ALA A 180 6.05 27.96 25.23
N ASN A 181 7.10 28.76 25.21
CA ASN A 181 7.54 29.46 23.99
C ASN A 181 9.03 29.19 23.66
N GLU A 182 9.51 28.00 24.01
CA GLU A 182 10.92 27.62 23.95
C GLU A 182 11.06 26.19 23.42
N THR A 183 12.26 25.84 22.96
CA THR A 183 12.61 24.46 22.62
C THR A 183 12.49 23.57 23.86
N ILE A 184 11.97 22.35 23.73
CA ILE A 184 12.00 21.34 24.78
C ILE A 184 12.97 20.23 24.37
N GLN A 185 14.02 20.00 25.14
CA GLN A 185 14.86 18.80 25.02
C GLN A 185 14.49 17.81 26.13
N ILE A 186 14.37 16.53 25.77
CA ILE A 186 14.17 15.45 26.73
C ILE A 186 15.49 14.72 26.92
N ASP A 187 16.01 14.71 28.15
CA ASP A 187 17.39 14.30 28.48
C ASP A 187 17.50 12.83 28.90
N ASP A 188 16.45 12.24 29.46
CA ASP A 188 16.47 10.85 29.94
C ASP A 188 15.48 9.96 29.19
N ASN A 189 15.62 8.65 29.38
CA ASN A 189 14.82 7.62 28.71
C ASN A 189 13.57 7.23 29.53
N ASN A 190 12.58 6.63 28.87
CA ASN A 190 11.36 6.11 29.52
C ASN A 190 10.57 7.20 30.26
N LEU A 191 10.39 8.35 29.61
CA LEU A 191 9.68 9.52 30.12
C LEU A 191 8.41 9.77 29.29
N THR A 192 7.40 10.39 29.90
CA THR A 192 6.25 10.92 29.17
C THR A 192 6.26 12.45 29.21
N PHE A 193 6.14 13.07 28.04
CA PHE A 193 5.82 14.49 27.91
C PHE A 193 4.39 14.62 27.40
N ASP A 194 3.47 14.98 28.29
CA ASP A 194 2.06 15.18 28.01
C ASP A 194 1.78 16.68 27.88
N GLY A 195 1.48 17.11 26.66
CA GLY A 195 1.13 18.49 26.38
C GLY A 195 -0.20 18.91 27.00
N ASN A 196 -1.08 17.96 27.37
CA ASN A 196 -2.41 18.26 27.92
C ASN A 196 -3.18 19.31 27.08
N ASN A 197 -2.99 19.25 25.76
CA ASN A 197 -3.49 20.17 24.73
C ASN A 197 -2.97 21.63 24.81
N TYR A 198 -1.97 21.90 25.65
CA TYR A 198 -1.23 23.16 25.64
C TYR A 198 -0.24 23.21 24.46
N ALA A 199 0.15 24.43 24.12
CA ALA A 199 1.07 24.69 23.03
C ALA A 199 2.51 24.88 23.50
N ILE A 200 3.44 24.39 22.69
CA ILE A 200 4.76 24.98 22.55
C ILE A 200 4.83 25.77 21.26
N ALA A 201 5.29 27.02 21.32
CA ALA A 201 5.33 27.91 20.17
C ALA A 201 6.73 28.52 19.97
N GLY A 202 7.26 28.36 18.77
CA GLY A 202 8.52 28.97 18.36
C GLY A 202 8.31 30.35 17.75
N THR A 203 9.36 30.86 17.11
CA THR A 203 9.32 32.10 16.33
C THR A 203 9.88 31.88 14.92
N ASN A 204 9.52 30.76 14.30
CA ASN A 204 10.10 30.21 13.08
C ASN A 204 11.62 29.98 13.21
N THR A 205 12.05 29.44 14.35
CA THR A 205 13.42 29.03 14.61
C THR A 205 13.43 27.96 15.71
N GLY A 206 14.50 27.19 15.81
CA GLY A 206 14.67 26.14 16.80
C GLY A 206 13.89 24.85 16.49
N ILE A 207 13.91 23.97 17.47
CA ILE A 207 13.23 22.66 17.46
C ILE A 207 12.16 22.70 18.55
N GLY A 208 10.92 22.29 18.28
CA GLY A 208 9.87 22.28 19.28
C GLY A 208 10.16 21.24 20.37
N VAL A 209 10.23 19.97 19.98
CA VAL A 209 10.70 18.88 20.86
C VAL A 209 11.88 18.17 20.22
N TYR A 210 12.99 18.08 20.95
CA TYR A 210 14.22 17.44 20.51
C TYR A 210 14.55 16.20 21.33
N LEU A 211 14.75 15.06 20.64
CA LEU A 211 15.25 13.81 21.21
C LEU A 211 16.61 13.48 20.57
N TYR A 212 17.64 13.35 21.40
CA TYR A 212 18.95 12.87 20.96
C TYR A 212 19.35 11.61 21.73
N GLN A 213 19.52 10.50 21.00
CA GLN A 213 19.87 9.19 21.58
C GLN A 213 18.91 8.76 22.69
N LYS A 214 17.60 8.96 22.49
CA LYS A 214 16.57 8.61 23.47
C LYS A 214 15.75 7.39 23.06
N PHE A 215 15.25 6.69 24.07
CA PHE A 215 14.31 5.60 23.91
C PHE A 215 13.22 5.56 24.96
N GLY A 216 12.10 4.94 24.61
CA GLY A 216 10.95 4.80 25.49
C GLY A 216 10.23 6.11 25.80
N ILE A 217 10.45 7.16 25.00
CA ILE A 217 9.81 8.46 25.20
C ILE A 217 8.39 8.42 24.64
N THR A 218 7.43 8.92 25.40
CA THR A 218 6.07 9.20 24.92
C THR A 218 5.87 10.71 24.84
N ILE A 219 5.56 11.24 23.65
CA ILE A 219 5.17 12.64 23.44
C ILE A 219 3.72 12.66 22.96
N LYS A 220 2.82 13.26 23.75
CA LYS A 220 1.40 13.25 23.41
C LYS A 220 0.65 14.52 23.75
N ASN A 221 -0.50 14.71 23.09
CA ASN A 221 -1.44 15.80 23.34
C ASN A 221 -0.80 17.20 23.27
N LEU A 222 0.21 17.40 22.41
CA LEU A 222 0.95 18.64 22.33
C LEU A 222 0.63 19.42 21.05
N ASN A 223 0.43 20.73 21.17
CA ASN A 223 0.34 21.62 20.02
C ASN A 223 1.72 22.25 19.77
N ILE A 224 2.36 21.97 18.65
CA ILE A 224 3.75 22.33 18.34
C ILE A 224 3.77 23.25 17.13
N ASN A 225 4.04 24.54 17.34
CA ASN A 225 3.80 25.55 16.32
C ASN A 225 5.02 26.42 16.05
N ASP A 226 5.19 26.82 14.79
CA ASP A 226 6.13 27.87 14.37
C ASP A 226 7.60 27.57 14.71
N PHE A 227 8.07 26.33 14.52
CA PHE A 227 9.47 25.94 14.63
C PHE A 227 10.09 25.58 13.27
N SER A 228 11.42 25.59 13.18
CA SER A 228 12.10 25.00 12.01
C SER A 228 11.88 23.49 11.96
N PHE A 229 11.88 22.84 13.12
CA PHE A 229 11.47 21.45 13.28
C PHE A 229 10.45 21.36 14.41
N GLY A 230 9.26 20.84 14.16
CA GLY A 230 8.26 20.63 15.22
C GLY A 230 8.76 19.60 16.22
N VAL A 231 8.96 18.37 15.76
CA VAL A 231 9.66 17.32 16.52
C VAL A 231 10.84 16.83 15.71
N TYR A 232 12.02 16.77 16.33
CA TYR A 232 13.21 16.16 15.74
C TYR A 232 13.69 15.03 16.67
N MET A 233 13.70 13.81 16.14
CA MET A 233 14.36 12.65 16.74
C MET A 233 15.66 12.30 16.00
N ALA A 234 16.79 12.36 16.71
CA ALA A 234 18.11 11.99 16.23
C ALA A 234 18.62 10.75 16.98
N LEU A 235 19.05 9.71 16.24
CA LEU A 235 19.60 8.48 16.82
C LEU A 235 18.72 7.83 17.90
N SER A 236 17.40 8.00 17.79
CA SER A 236 16.44 7.66 18.85
C SER A 236 15.56 6.47 18.44
N THR A 237 15.18 5.64 19.40
CA THR A 237 14.48 4.37 19.12
C THR A 237 13.34 4.09 20.07
N VAL A 238 12.32 3.34 19.64
CA VAL A 238 11.24 2.87 20.53
C VAL A 238 10.52 4.02 21.25
N ASN A 239 10.24 5.10 20.52
CA ASN A 239 9.46 6.24 21.03
C ASN A 239 8.04 6.23 20.45
N ASP A 240 7.07 6.76 21.21
CA ASP A 240 5.67 6.94 20.81
C ASP A 240 5.34 8.43 20.71
N LEU A 241 5.02 8.89 19.51
CA LEU A 241 4.51 10.24 19.24
C LEU A 241 3.05 10.11 18.85
N SER A 242 2.14 10.49 19.76
CA SER A 242 0.71 10.31 19.54
C SER A 242 -0.17 11.50 19.87
N GLN A 243 -1.20 11.72 19.06
CA GLN A 243 -2.22 12.76 19.33
C GLN A 243 -1.64 14.18 19.43
N ASN A 244 -0.55 14.46 18.70
CA ASN A 244 0.04 15.79 18.63
C ASN A 244 -0.46 16.55 17.41
N ILE A 245 -0.45 17.87 17.52
CA ILE A 245 -0.78 18.80 16.44
C ILE A 245 0.49 19.58 16.10
N ALA A 246 1.01 19.44 14.87
CA ALA A 246 2.18 20.19 14.41
C ALA A 246 1.76 21.21 13.33
N LEU A 247 1.89 22.50 13.61
CA LEU A 247 1.44 23.58 12.72
C LEU A 247 2.56 24.54 12.32
N ASN A 248 2.54 24.97 11.05
CA ASN A 248 3.45 25.99 10.51
C ASN A 248 4.94 25.72 10.78
N ASN A 249 5.34 24.46 10.91
CA ASN A 249 6.73 24.10 11.07
C ASN A 249 7.38 23.89 9.70
N THR A 250 8.68 24.16 9.54
CA THR A 250 9.35 23.80 8.27
C THR A 250 9.41 22.28 8.09
N PHE A 251 9.74 21.55 9.14
CA PHE A 251 9.56 20.10 9.24
C PHE A 251 8.60 19.79 10.37
N GLY A 252 7.53 19.01 10.12
CA GLY A 252 6.58 18.63 11.16
C GLY A 252 7.19 17.66 12.15
N ILE A 253 7.48 16.46 11.68
CA ILE A 253 8.14 15.40 12.45
C ILE A 253 9.31 14.87 11.62
N PHE A 254 10.53 14.99 12.15
CA PHE A 254 11.77 14.61 11.49
C PHE A 254 12.48 13.50 12.26
N LEU A 255 12.77 12.39 11.58
CA LEU A 255 13.49 11.23 12.11
C LEU A 255 14.82 11.10 11.38
N ASP A 256 15.92 11.29 12.09
CA ASP A 256 17.27 11.12 11.57
C ASP A 256 17.94 9.93 12.25
N SER A 257 18.31 8.91 11.47
CA SER A 257 18.88 7.66 11.99
C SER A 257 18.12 7.08 13.19
N SER A 258 16.78 7.18 13.16
CA SER A 258 15.90 6.85 14.26
C SER A 258 14.97 5.71 13.88
N SER A 259 15.02 4.61 14.65
CA SER A 259 14.42 3.33 14.26
C SER A 259 13.46 2.76 15.29
N GLY A 260 12.45 2.00 14.86
CA GLY A 260 11.52 1.34 15.79
C GLY A 260 10.58 2.29 16.52
N ASN A 261 10.32 3.49 16.00
CA ASN A 261 9.41 4.46 16.60
C ASN A 261 7.97 4.29 16.06
N ILE A 262 7.00 4.74 16.85
CA ILE A 262 5.58 4.78 16.49
C ILE A 262 5.15 6.24 16.43
N ILE A 263 4.63 6.64 15.28
CA ILE A 263 4.07 7.97 15.04
C ILE A 263 2.61 7.76 14.67
N LYS A 264 1.68 8.07 15.57
CA LYS A 264 0.27 7.75 15.36
C LYS A 264 -0.71 8.86 15.75
N ASP A 265 -1.84 8.93 15.07
CA ASP A 265 -2.92 9.86 15.43
C ASP A 265 -2.50 11.35 15.48
N ASN A 266 -1.44 11.74 14.76
CA ASN A 266 -0.99 13.14 14.74
C ASN A 266 -1.66 13.91 13.59
N ASN A 267 -1.83 15.21 13.79
CA ASN A 267 -2.34 16.15 12.78
C ASN A 267 -1.27 17.17 12.41
N ILE A 268 -0.81 17.17 11.17
CA ILE A 268 0.31 17.96 10.69
C ILE A 268 -0.16 18.88 9.57
N ASN A 269 0.02 20.18 9.74
CA ASN A 269 -0.34 21.20 8.75
C ASN A 269 0.70 22.33 8.71
N ASN A 270 1.59 22.29 7.73
CA ASN A 270 2.82 23.06 7.72
C ASN A 270 2.94 24.07 6.56
N ASP A 271 1.82 24.40 5.91
CA ASP A 271 1.70 25.41 4.84
C ASP A 271 2.93 25.52 3.90
N GLY A 272 3.23 24.42 3.19
CA GLY A 272 4.37 24.35 2.26
C GLY A 272 5.70 23.86 2.86
N GLY A 273 5.73 23.45 4.13
CA GLY A 273 6.82 22.69 4.74
C GLY A 273 6.76 21.18 4.47
N TYR A 274 7.56 20.39 5.18
CA TYR A 274 7.56 18.93 5.15
C TYR A 274 6.65 18.38 6.26
N GLY A 275 5.91 17.30 5.98
CA GLY A 275 5.05 16.63 6.95
C GLY A 275 5.85 15.72 7.89
N ILE A 276 5.89 14.43 7.57
CA ILE A 276 6.69 13.43 8.29
C ILE A 276 7.86 13.01 7.40
N TYR A 277 9.08 13.16 7.91
CA TYR A 277 10.30 12.92 7.14
C TYR A 277 11.21 11.93 7.87
N LEU A 278 11.50 10.81 7.22
CA LEU A 278 12.42 9.77 7.69
C LEU A 278 13.70 9.80 6.87
N ASP A 279 14.83 9.86 7.55
CA ASP A 279 16.14 10.07 6.95
C ASP A 279 17.23 9.16 7.52
N ASN A 280 18.31 8.99 6.76
CA ASN A 280 19.56 8.31 7.15
C ASN A 280 19.35 6.99 7.91
N SER A 281 18.74 6.02 7.25
CA SER A 281 18.53 4.65 7.77
C SER A 281 17.55 4.57 8.94
N SER A 282 16.58 5.50 9.01
CA SER A 282 15.44 5.41 9.93
C SER A 282 14.53 4.24 9.55
N SER A 283 14.69 3.09 10.21
CA SER A 283 14.09 1.82 9.80
C SER A 283 13.12 1.26 10.85
N TYR A 284 12.23 0.35 10.44
CA TYR A 284 11.27 -0.31 11.34
C TYR A 284 10.33 0.64 12.09
N ASN A 285 10.09 1.84 11.57
CA ASN A 285 9.13 2.78 12.13
C ASN A 285 7.71 2.44 11.64
N VAL A 286 6.72 2.74 12.49
CA VAL A 286 5.30 2.61 12.16
C VAL A 286 4.66 4.00 12.16
N ILE A 287 4.15 4.41 11.00
CA ILE A 287 3.42 5.67 10.83
C ILE A 287 1.94 5.30 10.61
N ASP A 288 1.09 5.50 11.62
CA ASP A 288 -0.29 5.00 11.63
C ASP A 288 -1.32 6.12 11.86
N ASN A 289 -2.36 6.19 11.03
CA ASN A 289 -3.51 7.08 11.27
C ASN A 289 -3.14 8.57 11.46
N ASN A 290 -2.12 9.07 10.78
CA ASN A 290 -1.77 10.49 10.81
C ASN A 290 -2.49 11.24 9.69
N THR A 291 -2.89 12.49 9.96
CA THR A 291 -3.38 13.43 8.93
C THR A 291 -2.29 14.43 8.61
N ILE A 292 -1.80 14.43 7.36
CA ILE A 292 -0.81 15.34 6.83
C ILE A 292 -1.47 16.19 5.75
N ASN A 293 -1.49 17.50 5.95
CA ASN A 293 -2.23 18.43 5.11
C ASN A 293 -1.38 19.64 4.72
N SER A 294 -1.58 20.15 3.50
CA SER A 294 -1.04 21.45 3.06
C SER A 294 0.49 21.55 3.22
N THR A 295 1.20 20.48 2.87
CA THR A 295 2.67 20.42 2.87
C THR A 295 3.25 20.68 1.48
N PHE A 296 4.56 20.88 1.31
CA PHE A 296 5.22 20.68 0.02
C PHE A 296 5.40 19.18 -0.25
N LEU A 297 5.87 18.45 0.77
CA LEU A 297 6.00 17.00 0.77
C LEU A 297 5.32 16.41 2.00
N GLY A 298 4.40 15.46 1.79
CA GLY A 298 3.60 14.86 2.86
C GLY A 298 4.39 13.89 3.73
N ILE A 299 4.55 12.65 3.26
CA ILE A 299 5.37 11.62 3.90
C ILE A 299 6.62 11.40 3.05
N VAL A 300 7.80 11.54 3.67
CA VAL A 300 9.10 11.45 2.99
C VAL A 300 9.93 10.33 3.59
N LEU A 301 10.47 9.46 2.74
CA LEU A 301 11.49 8.48 3.11
C LEU A 301 12.73 8.74 2.26
N ARG A 302 13.87 9.01 2.91
CA ARG A 302 15.16 9.12 2.27
C ARG A 302 16.15 8.17 2.92
N ASN A 303 16.80 7.30 2.15
CA ASN A 303 17.75 6.29 2.66
C ASN A 303 17.18 5.48 3.84
N SER A 304 15.87 5.21 3.86
CA SER A 304 15.14 4.69 5.02
C SER A 304 14.29 3.49 4.62
N HIS A 305 14.50 2.35 5.28
CA HIS A 305 14.04 1.04 4.80
C HIS A 305 13.16 0.33 5.82
N ASN A 306 12.39 -0.67 5.38
CA ASN A 306 11.62 -1.55 6.28
C ASN A 306 10.64 -0.81 7.20
N ASN A 307 10.06 0.30 6.75
CA ASN A 307 9.04 1.04 7.50
C ASN A 307 7.62 0.64 7.07
N THR A 308 6.66 0.85 7.96
CA THR A 308 5.24 0.62 7.67
C THR A 308 4.45 1.91 7.81
N MET A 309 3.81 2.33 6.73
CA MET A 309 2.91 3.47 6.67
C MET A 309 1.49 2.96 6.44
N LYS A 310 0.62 3.12 7.44
CA LYS A 310 -0.76 2.65 7.33
C LYS A 310 -1.80 3.64 7.81
N ASN A 311 -2.99 3.59 7.21
CA ASN A 311 -4.15 4.43 7.58
C ASN A 311 -3.90 5.96 7.53
N ASN A 312 -2.80 6.43 6.91
CA ASN A 312 -2.49 7.85 6.89
C ASN A 312 -3.29 8.57 5.81
N ILE A 313 -3.58 9.84 6.05
CA ILE A 313 -4.17 10.75 5.07
C ILE A 313 -3.10 11.76 4.69
N SER A 314 -2.64 11.75 3.44
CA SER A 314 -1.70 12.74 2.90
C SER A 314 -2.38 13.53 1.78
N LYS A 315 -2.62 14.82 2.00
CA LYS A 315 -3.40 15.64 1.08
C LYS A 315 -2.88 17.05 0.87
N LEU A 316 -3.21 17.62 -0.30
CA LEU A 316 -2.90 18.99 -0.67
C LEU A 316 -1.40 19.29 -0.62
N SER A 317 -0.56 18.32 -0.99
CA SER A 317 0.88 18.50 -1.07
C SER A 317 1.29 19.20 -2.36
N GLY A 318 2.07 20.27 -2.24
CA GLY A 318 2.55 21.08 -3.37
C GLY A 318 3.47 20.34 -4.34
N TYR A 319 4.10 19.23 -3.91
CA TYR A 319 4.92 18.37 -4.75
C TYR A 319 4.50 16.91 -4.72
N ALA A 320 4.56 16.23 -3.58
CA ALA A 320 4.15 14.82 -3.50
C ALA A 320 3.50 14.47 -2.16
N GLY A 321 2.44 13.64 -2.22
CA GLY A 321 1.79 13.11 -1.02
C GLY A 321 2.69 12.10 -0.31
N ILE A 322 3.35 11.23 -1.08
CA ILE A 322 4.37 10.30 -0.62
C ILE A 322 5.59 10.42 -1.54
N TYR A 323 6.76 10.68 -0.97
CA TYR A 323 8.03 10.77 -1.71
C TYR A 323 9.05 9.80 -1.13
N ILE A 324 9.63 8.96 -1.98
CA ILE A 324 10.54 7.89 -1.58
C ILE A 324 11.82 7.99 -2.40
N ARG A 325 12.95 8.14 -1.71
CA ARG A 325 14.26 8.28 -2.34
C ARG A 325 15.31 7.38 -1.69
N TYR A 326 15.92 6.51 -2.48
CA TYR A 326 16.87 5.49 -2.01
C TYR A 326 16.33 4.68 -0.81
N ALA A 327 15.03 4.40 -0.81
CA ALA A 327 14.32 3.81 0.32
C ALA A 327 13.56 2.57 -0.15
N ASP A 328 13.87 1.44 0.48
CA ASP A 328 13.50 0.11 -0.01
C ASP A 328 12.74 -0.69 1.05
N TYR A 329 11.98 -1.70 0.60
CA TYR A 329 11.27 -2.65 1.47
C TYR A 329 10.28 -2.00 2.45
N ASN A 330 9.70 -0.84 2.09
CA ASN A 330 8.66 -0.20 2.88
C ASN A 330 7.26 -0.67 2.46
N ILE A 331 6.32 -0.66 3.40
CA ILE A 331 4.93 -1.08 3.19
C ILE A 331 4.01 0.13 3.36
N PHE A 332 3.21 0.41 2.35
CA PHE A 332 2.18 1.44 2.34
C PHE A 332 0.82 0.76 2.18
N THR A 333 -0.02 0.79 3.21
CA THR A 333 -1.34 0.16 3.16
C THR A 333 -2.45 0.96 3.82
N SER A 334 -3.67 0.92 3.29
CA SER A 334 -4.82 1.64 3.85
C SER A 334 -4.64 3.17 3.91
N ASN A 335 -3.69 3.75 3.16
CA ASN A 335 -3.50 5.20 3.14
C ASN A 335 -4.45 5.87 2.15
N SER A 336 -4.84 7.12 2.43
CA SER A 336 -5.58 7.96 1.50
C SER A 336 -4.72 9.14 1.04
N ILE A 337 -4.44 9.20 -0.25
CA ILE A 337 -3.51 10.14 -0.89
C ILE A 337 -4.33 11.02 -1.83
N LEU A 338 -4.60 12.28 -1.45
CA LEU A 338 -5.62 13.11 -2.11
C LEU A 338 -5.10 14.48 -2.57
N ASN A 339 -5.43 14.89 -3.80
CA ASN A 339 -5.20 16.27 -4.27
C ASN A 339 -3.75 16.73 -4.13
N ASN A 340 -2.79 15.84 -4.42
CA ASN A 340 -1.36 16.17 -4.41
C ASN A 340 -0.87 16.43 -5.84
N HIS A 341 0.25 17.13 -6.01
CA HIS A 341 0.83 17.28 -7.35
C HIS A 341 1.28 15.93 -7.94
N TYR A 342 2.03 15.15 -7.17
CA TYR A 342 2.21 13.71 -7.37
C TYR A 342 1.58 12.95 -6.21
N GLY A 343 0.86 11.86 -6.48
CA GLY A 343 0.35 11.01 -5.41
C GLY A 343 1.50 10.31 -4.69
N ILE A 344 2.20 9.45 -5.44
CA ILE A 344 3.37 8.68 -5.01
C ILE A 344 4.53 8.99 -5.97
N TYR A 345 5.70 9.33 -5.42
CA TYR A 345 6.92 9.62 -6.19
C TYR A 345 8.07 8.70 -5.74
N LEU A 346 8.70 7.99 -6.67
CA LEU A 346 9.81 7.04 -6.42
C LEU A 346 11.11 7.46 -7.13
N ASP A 347 12.24 7.47 -6.41
CA ASP A 347 13.48 8.10 -6.89
C ASP A 347 14.82 7.55 -6.32
N PRO A 348 15.53 6.72 -7.07
CA PRO A 348 15.25 5.29 -7.09
C PRO A 348 14.80 4.71 -5.75
N ALA A 349 13.81 3.83 -5.78
CA ALA A 349 13.30 3.11 -4.61
C ALA A 349 12.86 1.71 -5.05
N ASN A 350 13.26 0.66 -4.33
CA ASN A 350 13.07 -0.73 -4.76
C ASN A 350 12.27 -1.56 -3.75
N ASN A 351 11.60 -2.58 -4.26
CA ASN A 351 10.94 -3.61 -3.43
C ASN A 351 9.95 -3.06 -2.38
N ASN A 352 9.34 -1.89 -2.64
CA ASN A 352 8.28 -1.35 -1.79
C ASN A 352 6.91 -1.95 -2.17
N GLN A 353 6.01 -2.03 -1.21
CA GLN A 353 4.68 -2.60 -1.39
C GLN A 353 3.60 -1.55 -1.16
N PHE A 354 2.70 -1.39 -2.13
CA PHE A 354 1.56 -0.49 -2.08
C PHE A 354 0.30 -1.29 -2.34
N TYR A 355 -0.54 -1.51 -1.33
CA TYR A 355 -1.84 -2.17 -1.50
C TYR A 355 -2.86 -1.58 -0.55
N HIS A 356 -4.14 -1.64 -0.89
CA HIS A 356 -5.22 -1.01 -0.12
C HIS A 356 -5.05 0.51 0.05
N ASN A 357 -4.45 1.22 -0.90
CA ASN A 357 -4.40 2.68 -0.82
C ASN A 357 -5.47 3.32 -1.69
N ASN A 358 -6.02 4.44 -1.25
CA ASN A 358 -6.89 5.29 -2.05
C ASN A 358 -6.04 6.41 -2.67
N VAL A 359 -5.74 6.34 -3.96
CA VAL A 359 -5.03 7.42 -4.68
C VAL A 359 -6.04 8.22 -5.49
N ILE A 360 -6.32 9.43 -5.01
CA ILE A 360 -7.44 10.25 -5.46
C ILE A 360 -6.94 11.59 -5.97
N ILE A 361 -7.21 11.88 -7.25
CA ILE A 361 -7.01 13.19 -7.88
C ILE A 361 -5.60 13.72 -7.57
N SER A 362 -4.56 13.13 -8.17
CA SER A 362 -3.21 13.71 -8.11
C SER A 362 -2.72 14.09 -9.50
N THR A 363 -2.28 15.34 -9.68
CA THR A 363 -2.05 15.92 -11.01
C THR A 363 -0.65 16.55 -11.14
N PRO A 364 0.19 16.06 -12.07
CA PRO A 364 -0.20 15.31 -13.28
C PRO A 364 -0.33 13.78 -13.11
N TYR A 365 0.27 13.16 -12.09
CA TYR A 365 0.29 11.69 -11.98
C TYR A 365 -0.07 11.18 -10.57
N HIS A 366 -0.83 10.08 -10.55
CA HIS A 366 -1.06 9.28 -9.35
C HIS A 366 0.22 8.62 -8.84
N VAL A 367 1.02 8.06 -9.75
CA VAL A 367 2.35 7.52 -9.47
C VAL A 367 3.33 8.08 -10.47
N PHE A 368 4.47 8.58 -9.99
CA PHE A 368 5.60 8.97 -10.81
C PHE A 368 6.84 8.19 -10.38
N ILE A 369 7.47 7.53 -11.35
CA ILE A 369 8.73 6.81 -11.17
C ILE A 369 9.77 7.53 -12.02
N ASN A 370 10.86 8.01 -11.40
CA ASN A 370 11.90 8.75 -12.11
C ASN A 370 12.52 7.87 -13.23
N PRO A 371 12.41 8.26 -14.51
CA PRO A 371 12.85 7.44 -15.65
C PRO A 371 14.37 7.26 -15.74
N GLY A 372 15.16 8.11 -15.06
CA GLY A 372 16.62 8.01 -15.04
C GLY A 372 17.17 6.89 -14.17
N ASP A 373 16.34 6.26 -13.34
CA ASP A 373 16.80 5.44 -12.21
C ASP A 373 15.98 4.14 -12.05
N ALA A 374 16.65 3.06 -11.65
CA ALA A 374 16.02 1.75 -11.49
C ALA A 374 15.22 1.65 -10.17
N SER A 375 13.94 2.06 -10.19
CA SER A 375 12.96 1.75 -9.12
C SER A 375 12.25 0.42 -9.39
N THR A 376 12.94 -0.68 -9.14
CA THR A 376 12.52 -2.04 -9.53
C THR A 376 11.92 -2.84 -8.38
N GLY A 377 11.14 -3.87 -8.70
CA GLY A 377 10.57 -4.78 -7.71
C GLY A 377 9.46 -4.19 -6.83
N ASN A 378 9.02 -2.95 -7.08
CA ASN A 378 7.88 -2.38 -6.38
C ASN A 378 6.59 -3.08 -6.80
N ILE A 379 5.74 -3.39 -5.82
CA ILE A 379 4.52 -4.17 -6.00
C ILE A 379 3.33 -3.27 -5.63
N PHE A 380 2.36 -3.14 -6.53
CA PHE A 380 1.15 -2.34 -6.33
C PHE A 380 -0.12 -3.18 -6.10
N ASN A 381 0.03 -4.50 -5.95
CA ASN A 381 -1.07 -5.36 -5.54
C ASN A 381 -0.55 -6.64 -4.90
N GLN A 382 -1.33 -7.20 -3.98
CA GLN A 382 -1.10 -8.53 -3.44
C GLN A 382 -2.04 -9.53 -4.12
N SER A 383 -1.74 -10.83 -4.05
CA SER A 383 -2.67 -11.85 -4.54
C SER A 383 -4.01 -11.77 -3.80
N LEU A 384 -5.09 -12.17 -4.46
CA LEU A 384 -6.37 -12.36 -3.80
C LEU A 384 -6.21 -13.30 -2.57
N PRO A 385 -6.94 -13.04 -1.48
CA PRO A 385 -8.04 -12.08 -1.33
C PRO A 385 -7.59 -10.65 -0.96
N ILE A 386 -6.29 -10.34 -0.95
CA ILE A 386 -5.81 -9.01 -0.55
C ILE A 386 -6.10 -7.99 -1.65
N GLY A 387 -5.70 -8.24 -2.89
CA GLY A 387 -5.94 -7.30 -4.00
C GLY A 387 -5.00 -6.08 -4.00
N GLY A 388 -5.37 -5.06 -4.77
CA GLY A 388 -4.56 -3.89 -5.08
C GLY A 388 -5.00 -2.59 -4.40
N ASN A 389 -4.90 -1.48 -5.12
CA ASN A 389 -5.24 -0.13 -4.68
C ASN A 389 -6.47 0.39 -5.42
N TYR A 390 -7.05 1.48 -4.92
CA TYR A 390 -8.08 2.24 -5.63
C TYR A 390 -7.44 3.46 -6.31
N TRP A 391 -7.77 3.66 -7.59
CA TRP A 391 -7.23 4.74 -8.43
C TRP A 391 -8.40 5.55 -9.01
N SER A 392 -8.54 6.82 -8.63
CA SER A 392 -9.70 7.63 -9.03
C SER A 392 -9.72 8.06 -10.51
N ASN A 393 -8.83 7.52 -11.33
CA ASN A 393 -8.77 7.72 -12.78
C ASN A 393 -8.77 6.37 -13.52
N PHE A 394 -9.10 5.30 -12.80
CA PHE A 394 -9.28 3.95 -13.29
C PHE A 394 -10.32 3.24 -12.41
N ASP A 395 -11.51 3.80 -12.31
CA ASP A 395 -12.57 3.28 -11.45
C ASP A 395 -13.94 3.10 -12.14
N ILE A 396 -14.02 3.46 -13.42
CA ILE A 396 -15.20 3.26 -14.25
C ILE A 396 -14.88 2.56 -15.58
N PRO A 397 -15.87 1.92 -16.23
CA PRO A 397 -15.68 1.27 -17.54
C PRO A 397 -15.10 2.17 -18.63
N ALA A 398 -15.42 3.46 -18.61
CA ALA A 398 -14.91 4.43 -19.58
C ALA A 398 -13.39 4.68 -19.45
N GLU A 399 -12.82 4.39 -18.27
CA GLU A 399 -11.39 4.51 -17.97
C GLU A 399 -10.64 3.18 -18.14
N GLY A 400 -11.36 2.09 -18.41
CA GLY A 400 -10.80 0.73 -18.57
C GLY A 400 -11.03 -0.20 -17.38
N CYS A 401 -11.64 0.28 -16.29
CA CYS A 401 -12.02 -0.56 -15.16
C CYS A 401 -13.37 -1.23 -15.42
N LEU A 402 -13.34 -2.45 -15.95
CA LEU A 402 -14.49 -3.35 -16.05
C LEU A 402 -14.49 -4.31 -14.87
N ASP A 403 -15.65 -4.58 -14.30
CA ASP A 403 -15.87 -5.55 -13.23
C ASP A 403 -17.00 -6.48 -13.68
N ALA A 404 -16.65 -7.49 -14.48
CA ALA A 404 -17.61 -8.36 -15.16
C ALA A 404 -18.16 -9.47 -14.25
N ASN A 405 -17.40 -9.84 -13.21
CA ASN A 405 -17.79 -10.82 -12.20
C ASN A 405 -18.37 -10.17 -10.92
N ASP A 406 -18.50 -8.83 -10.88
CA ASP A 406 -19.04 -8.04 -9.76
C ASP A 406 -18.30 -8.31 -8.44
N ASP A 407 -16.99 -8.59 -8.51
CA ASP A 407 -16.14 -8.85 -7.34
C ASP A 407 -15.52 -7.59 -6.73
N HIS A 408 -15.89 -6.42 -7.27
CA HIS A 408 -15.43 -5.09 -6.90
C HIS A 408 -13.97 -4.80 -7.25
N ILE A 409 -13.31 -5.67 -8.02
CA ILE A 409 -11.97 -5.50 -8.56
C ILE A 409 -12.09 -5.35 -10.07
N CYS A 410 -11.29 -4.46 -10.67
CA CYS A 410 -11.30 -4.37 -12.13
C CYS A 410 -10.61 -5.61 -12.72
N ASP A 411 -11.23 -6.22 -13.74
CA ASP A 411 -10.71 -7.35 -14.51
C ASP A 411 -9.43 -7.00 -15.29
N SER A 412 -9.20 -5.72 -15.54
CA SER A 412 -8.05 -5.21 -16.30
C SER A 412 -7.03 -4.55 -15.37
N PRO A 413 -5.72 -4.80 -15.56
CA PRO A 413 -4.68 -4.11 -14.80
C PRO A 413 -4.66 -2.61 -15.07
N TYR A 414 -4.37 -1.83 -14.02
CA TYR A 414 -4.03 -0.41 -14.13
C TYR A 414 -2.53 -0.26 -14.43
N TYR A 415 -2.20 0.33 -15.58
CA TYR A 415 -0.82 0.53 -16.03
C TYR A 415 -0.37 1.98 -15.87
N PHE A 416 0.87 2.17 -15.43
CA PHE A 416 1.55 3.46 -15.41
C PHE A 416 3.04 3.30 -15.74
N TYR A 417 3.76 4.40 -15.90
CA TYR A 417 5.17 4.32 -16.24
C TYR A 417 5.97 3.64 -15.12
N GLY A 418 6.63 2.53 -15.45
CA GLY A 418 7.48 1.76 -14.54
C GLY A 418 6.74 0.82 -13.57
N GLY A 419 5.41 0.64 -13.69
CA GLY A 419 4.67 -0.27 -12.82
C GLY A 419 3.23 -0.55 -13.26
N GLN A 420 2.59 -1.48 -12.55
CA GLN A 420 1.19 -1.84 -12.76
C GLN A 420 0.55 -2.33 -11.46
N ASP A 421 -0.76 -2.17 -11.34
CA ASP A 421 -1.62 -2.79 -10.34
C ASP A 421 -2.55 -3.78 -11.06
N ASN A 422 -2.43 -5.07 -10.75
CA ASN A 422 -3.20 -6.13 -11.43
C ASN A 422 -4.58 -6.37 -10.81
N LEU A 423 -4.85 -5.83 -9.63
CA LEU A 423 -6.09 -6.06 -8.90
C LEU A 423 -6.63 -4.73 -8.36
N PRO A 424 -6.83 -3.71 -9.22
CA PRO A 424 -7.29 -2.41 -8.76
C PRO A 424 -8.74 -2.49 -8.30
N TRP A 425 -9.07 -1.81 -7.20
CA TRP A 425 -10.43 -1.77 -6.68
C TRP A 425 -11.29 -0.79 -7.48
N THR A 426 -12.54 -1.16 -7.75
CA THR A 426 -13.54 -0.34 -8.46
C THR A 426 -14.03 0.87 -7.66
N LYS A 427 -13.84 0.85 -6.33
CA LYS A 427 -14.36 1.87 -5.43
C LYS A 427 -13.34 2.19 -4.34
N LYS A 428 -13.40 3.44 -3.87
CA LYS A 428 -12.69 3.89 -2.68
C LYS A 428 -12.96 2.95 -1.51
N ASP A 429 -11.91 2.56 -0.80
CA ASP A 429 -11.96 1.62 0.32
C ASP A 429 -12.52 0.23 -0.07
N GLY A 430 -12.38 -0.19 -1.34
CA GLY A 430 -12.97 -1.42 -1.87
C GLY A 430 -12.63 -2.70 -1.10
N TRP A 431 -11.42 -2.80 -0.56
CA TRP A 431 -10.98 -3.94 0.27
C TRP A 431 -11.71 -4.08 1.62
N LYS A 432 -12.49 -3.07 2.02
CA LYS A 432 -13.37 -3.11 3.19
C LYS A 432 -14.79 -3.53 2.83
N LEU A 433 -15.12 -3.62 1.55
CA LEU A 433 -16.42 -4.11 1.10
C LEU A 433 -16.51 -5.61 1.42
N PRO A 434 -17.69 -6.10 1.82
CA PRO A 434 -17.90 -7.53 1.92
C PRO A 434 -17.66 -8.18 0.55
N PRO A 435 -17.21 -9.44 0.50
CA PRO A 435 -17.22 -10.19 -0.74
C PRO A 435 -18.65 -10.20 -1.32
N PRO A 436 -18.78 -10.36 -2.66
CA PRO A 436 -20.09 -10.41 -3.30
C PRO A 436 -20.99 -11.45 -2.61
N ALA A 437 -22.30 -11.19 -2.61
CA ALA A 437 -23.24 -12.17 -2.11
C ALA A 437 -23.13 -13.44 -2.97
N ASN A 438 -22.69 -14.54 -2.35
CA ASN A 438 -22.53 -15.84 -3.01
C ASN A 438 -23.81 -16.20 -3.77
N GLN A 439 -23.70 -16.32 -5.08
CA GLN A 439 -24.77 -16.60 -6.01
C GLN A 439 -25.03 -18.11 -6.06
N PRO A 440 -26.29 -18.55 -6.19
CA PRO A 440 -26.57 -19.98 -6.28
C PRO A 440 -26.05 -20.55 -7.61
N PRO A 441 -25.53 -21.78 -7.62
CA PRO A 441 -25.11 -22.45 -8.86
C PRO A 441 -26.30 -22.74 -9.77
N THR A 442 -26.01 -23.07 -11.02
CA THR A 442 -26.99 -23.39 -12.08
C THR A 442 -26.65 -24.71 -12.76
N ILE A 443 -27.67 -25.42 -13.23
CA ILE A 443 -27.50 -26.63 -14.05
C ILE A 443 -27.57 -26.24 -15.53
N ALA A 444 -26.48 -26.44 -16.26
CA ALA A 444 -26.42 -26.14 -17.70
C ALA A 444 -27.00 -27.28 -18.55
N THR A 445 -26.79 -28.53 -18.13
CA THR A 445 -27.29 -29.71 -18.82
C THR A 445 -27.75 -30.77 -17.83
N LEU A 446 -28.76 -31.56 -18.23
CA LEU A 446 -29.16 -32.78 -17.54
C LEU A 446 -29.25 -33.93 -18.53
N GLY A 447 -28.76 -35.09 -18.13
CA GLY A 447 -28.87 -36.30 -18.92
C GLY A 447 -28.96 -37.54 -18.05
N GLN A 448 -29.67 -38.54 -18.56
CA GLN A 448 -29.70 -39.89 -18.02
C GLN A 448 -29.16 -40.86 -19.08
N PHE A 449 -28.39 -41.84 -18.62
CA PHE A 449 -27.56 -42.70 -19.44
C PHE A 449 -27.59 -44.12 -18.90
N LYS A 450 -27.24 -45.06 -19.78
CA LYS A 450 -26.92 -46.43 -19.42
C LYS A 450 -25.66 -46.50 -18.55
N SER A 451 -25.32 -47.69 -18.05
CA SER A 451 -24.17 -47.95 -17.17
C SER A 451 -22.82 -47.55 -17.76
N ASP A 452 -22.72 -47.50 -19.09
CA ASP A 452 -21.54 -46.99 -19.81
C ASP A 452 -21.33 -45.47 -19.70
N LYS A 453 -22.27 -44.73 -19.10
CA LYS A 453 -22.28 -43.26 -18.94
C LYS A 453 -22.20 -42.47 -20.26
N THR A 454 -22.46 -43.12 -21.39
CA THR A 454 -22.34 -42.53 -22.73
C THR A 454 -23.60 -42.74 -23.57
N THR A 455 -24.23 -43.91 -23.50
CA THR A 455 -25.47 -44.19 -24.21
C THR A 455 -26.64 -43.53 -23.49
N THR A 456 -27.29 -42.57 -24.14
CA THR A 456 -28.44 -41.84 -23.58
C THR A 456 -29.67 -42.72 -23.44
N ILE A 457 -30.45 -42.48 -22.38
CA ILE A 457 -31.81 -43.00 -22.25
C ILE A 457 -32.74 -41.80 -22.46
N SER A 458 -33.47 -41.76 -23.57
CA SER A 458 -34.46 -40.71 -23.81
C SER A 458 -35.54 -40.68 -22.72
N GLU A 459 -36.21 -39.55 -22.52
CA GLU A 459 -37.38 -39.45 -21.64
C GLU A 459 -38.43 -40.52 -22.02
N GLY A 460 -38.97 -41.22 -21.03
CA GLY A 460 -39.86 -42.37 -21.20
C GLY A 460 -39.17 -43.64 -21.74
N GLY A 461 -37.84 -43.61 -21.93
CA GLY A 461 -37.05 -44.70 -22.48
C GLY A 461 -36.95 -45.90 -21.55
N ILE A 462 -36.60 -47.06 -22.13
CA ILE A 462 -36.44 -48.32 -21.40
C ILE A 462 -34.96 -48.62 -21.23
N THR A 463 -34.52 -48.87 -20.00
CA THR A 463 -33.24 -49.53 -19.73
C THR A 463 -33.45 -50.99 -19.40
N THR A 464 -32.63 -51.85 -20.00
CA THR A 464 -32.65 -53.30 -19.80
C THR A 464 -31.43 -53.82 -19.05
N GLU A 465 -30.56 -52.92 -18.61
CA GLU A 465 -29.31 -53.26 -17.97
C GLU A 465 -29.54 -53.63 -16.52
N SER A 466 -28.97 -54.75 -16.09
CA SER A 466 -28.94 -55.15 -14.70
C SER A 466 -27.65 -54.70 -14.03
N SER A 467 -27.72 -54.42 -12.73
CA SER A 467 -26.56 -54.19 -11.88
C SER A 467 -25.67 -55.44 -11.83
N PHE A 468 -24.36 -55.23 -11.76
CA PHE A 468 -23.39 -56.32 -11.59
C PHE A 468 -23.59 -57.05 -10.26
N ASP A 469 -23.97 -56.31 -9.21
CA ASP A 469 -24.08 -56.83 -7.85
C ASP A 469 -25.41 -57.57 -7.59
N ASP A 470 -26.48 -57.19 -8.30
CA ASP A 470 -27.77 -57.89 -8.25
C ASP A 470 -28.45 -57.87 -9.64
N PRO A 471 -28.50 -59.02 -10.34
CA PRO A 471 -29.10 -59.11 -11.68
C PRO A 471 -30.61 -58.85 -11.69
N LYS A 472 -31.26 -58.73 -10.52
CA LYS A 472 -32.69 -58.35 -10.38
C LYS A 472 -32.92 -56.85 -10.22
N THR A 473 -31.86 -56.05 -10.30
CA THR A 473 -31.95 -54.60 -10.19
C THR A 473 -31.28 -53.96 -11.39
N GLY A 474 -31.79 -52.81 -11.82
CA GLY A 474 -31.28 -52.04 -12.93
C GLY A 474 -30.27 -50.97 -12.53
N VAL A 475 -29.57 -50.45 -13.53
CA VAL A 475 -28.55 -49.42 -13.39
C VAL A 475 -28.82 -48.24 -14.33
N VAL A 476 -28.75 -47.02 -13.78
CA VAL A 476 -28.85 -45.76 -14.53
C VAL A 476 -27.81 -44.78 -14.01
N ALA A 477 -27.15 -44.09 -14.93
CA ALA A 477 -26.23 -43.00 -14.62
C ALA A 477 -26.86 -41.65 -14.99
N PHE A 478 -26.74 -40.67 -14.10
CA PHE A 478 -27.21 -39.31 -14.28
C PHE A 478 -26.00 -38.39 -14.41
N LYS A 479 -26.03 -37.47 -15.36
CA LYS A 479 -24.94 -36.51 -15.59
C LYS A 479 -25.48 -35.09 -15.71
N ALA A 480 -24.67 -34.14 -15.29
CA ALA A 480 -24.94 -32.71 -15.43
C ALA A 480 -23.65 -31.93 -15.64
N ILE A 481 -23.71 -30.84 -16.40
CA ILE A 481 -22.71 -29.76 -16.34
C ILE A 481 -23.28 -28.69 -15.42
N ILE A 482 -22.53 -28.33 -14.38
CA ILE A 482 -22.96 -27.36 -13.36
C ILE A 482 -22.03 -26.16 -13.40
N ASN A 483 -22.60 -24.96 -13.42
CA ASN A 483 -21.88 -23.70 -13.40
C ASN A 483 -22.22 -22.93 -12.12
N ASP A 484 -21.19 -22.45 -11.43
CA ASP A 484 -21.30 -21.50 -10.34
C ASP A 484 -20.82 -20.11 -10.80
N PRO A 485 -21.64 -19.05 -10.66
CA PRO A 485 -21.24 -17.70 -11.05
C PRO A 485 -20.01 -17.17 -10.31
N ASP A 486 -19.80 -17.58 -9.06
CA ASP A 486 -18.64 -17.19 -8.25
C ASP A 486 -17.47 -18.17 -8.40
N ASN A 487 -17.56 -19.08 -9.38
CA ASN A 487 -16.57 -20.10 -9.68
C ASN A 487 -16.24 -21.04 -8.49
N ASN A 488 -17.20 -21.22 -7.58
CA ASN A 488 -17.06 -22.18 -6.48
C ASN A 488 -17.04 -23.63 -6.98
N GLN A 489 -16.57 -24.55 -6.13
CA GLN A 489 -16.77 -25.98 -6.39
C GLN A 489 -18.24 -26.34 -6.25
N VAL A 490 -18.71 -27.23 -7.12
CA VAL A 490 -20.13 -27.60 -7.27
C VAL A 490 -20.32 -29.10 -7.23
N LYS A 491 -21.49 -29.53 -6.76
CA LYS A 491 -21.94 -30.92 -6.82
C LYS A 491 -23.37 -31.01 -7.33
N LEU A 492 -23.69 -32.17 -7.91
CA LEU A 492 -25.05 -32.51 -8.31
C LEU A 492 -25.77 -33.17 -7.14
N GLN A 493 -27.01 -32.77 -6.89
CA GLN A 493 -27.91 -33.47 -5.99
C GLN A 493 -29.16 -33.90 -6.76
N ILE A 494 -29.50 -35.19 -6.67
CA ILE A 494 -30.63 -35.81 -7.37
C ILE A 494 -31.61 -36.36 -6.36
N GLU A 495 -32.88 -36.15 -6.63
CA GLU A 495 -33.98 -36.87 -6.01
C GLU A 495 -34.61 -37.79 -7.06
N LEU A 496 -34.52 -39.10 -6.85
CA LEU A 496 -35.05 -40.13 -7.73
C LEU A 496 -36.16 -40.88 -7.01
N LYS A 497 -37.34 -40.96 -7.63
CA LYS A 497 -38.53 -41.60 -7.06
C LYS A 497 -39.17 -42.56 -8.06
N GLU A 498 -39.93 -43.52 -7.54
CA GLU A 498 -40.87 -44.27 -8.38
C GLU A 498 -41.95 -43.31 -8.87
N TRP A 499 -42.44 -43.46 -10.11
CA TRP A 499 -43.38 -42.55 -10.76
C TRP A 499 -44.64 -42.20 -9.94
N ASN A 500 -45.10 -43.14 -9.10
CA ASN A 500 -46.29 -42.97 -8.27
C ASN A 500 -46.00 -42.32 -6.89
N GLN A 501 -44.74 -41.98 -6.60
CA GLN A 501 -44.34 -41.34 -5.35
C GLN A 501 -44.09 -39.84 -5.60
N PRO A 502 -44.57 -38.94 -4.73
CA PRO A 502 -44.25 -37.54 -4.86
C PRO A 502 -42.78 -37.28 -4.49
N PHE A 503 -42.20 -36.22 -5.06
CA PHE A 503 -40.95 -35.68 -4.56
C PHE A 503 -41.15 -35.07 -3.16
N ASP A 504 -40.29 -35.43 -2.21
CA ASP A 504 -40.34 -35.07 -0.79
C ASP A 504 -38.99 -34.59 -0.21
N SER A 505 -37.97 -34.46 -1.08
CA SER A 505 -36.60 -34.05 -0.73
C SER A 505 -35.89 -34.98 0.26
N ARG A 506 -36.21 -36.28 0.22
CA ARG A 506 -35.53 -37.34 0.99
C ARG A 506 -34.81 -38.32 0.06
N ASP A 507 -33.89 -39.09 0.63
CA ASP A 507 -33.11 -40.12 -0.07
C ASP A 507 -32.30 -39.57 -1.27
N LEU A 508 -31.70 -38.40 -1.05
CA LEU A 508 -30.96 -37.65 -2.07
C LEU A 508 -29.67 -38.38 -2.45
N LEU A 509 -29.40 -38.43 -3.74
CA LEU A 509 -28.11 -38.87 -4.28
C LEU A 509 -27.25 -37.64 -4.52
N GLU A 510 -25.97 -37.71 -4.15
CA GLU A 510 -25.02 -36.60 -4.31
C GLU A 510 -23.77 -37.07 -5.05
N SER A 511 -23.20 -36.19 -5.88
CA SER A 511 -21.84 -36.35 -6.40
C SER A 511 -20.82 -35.77 -5.41
N ASP A 512 -19.55 -36.10 -5.62
CA ASP A 512 -18.46 -35.31 -5.05
C ASP A 512 -18.46 -33.89 -5.62
N PHE A 513 -17.79 -32.97 -4.91
CA PHE A 513 -17.54 -31.62 -5.40
C PHE A 513 -16.53 -31.64 -6.56
N ALA A 514 -16.84 -30.88 -7.62
CA ALA A 514 -16.01 -30.67 -8.79
C ALA A 514 -15.86 -29.18 -9.08
N ALA A 515 -14.93 -28.77 -9.95
CA ALA A 515 -14.81 -27.37 -10.35
C ALA A 515 -16.04 -26.90 -11.15
N SER A 516 -16.44 -25.63 -10.99
CA SER A 516 -17.47 -24.99 -11.83
C SER A 516 -17.20 -25.24 -13.33
N GLY A 517 -18.25 -25.55 -14.09
CA GLY A 517 -18.16 -25.93 -15.51
C GLY A 517 -17.80 -27.38 -15.78
N SER A 518 -17.50 -28.19 -14.75
CA SER A 518 -17.21 -29.61 -14.93
C SER A 518 -18.47 -30.45 -15.13
N GLU A 519 -18.33 -31.55 -15.87
CA GLU A 519 -19.35 -32.59 -15.96
C GLU A 519 -19.26 -33.50 -14.72
N VAL A 520 -20.36 -33.61 -13.99
CA VAL A 520 -20.50 -34.48 -12.81
C VAL A 520 -21.46 -35.62 -13.10
N ALA A 521 -21.23 -36.78 -12.48
CA ALA A 521 -22.02 -37.98 -12.71
C ALA A 521 -22.34 -38.74 -11.42
N ILE A 522 -23.56 -39.26 -11.31
CA ILE A 522 -24.04 -40.11 -10.21
C ILE A 522 -24.61 -41.39 -10.82
N THR A 523 -24.24 -42.56 -10.30
CA THR A 523 -24.79 -43.84 -10.78
C THR A 523 -25.61 -44.51 -9.68
N ARG A 524 -26.83 -44.92 -10.02
CA ARG A 524 -27.70 -45.71 -9.16
C ARG A 524 -27.73 -47.17 -9.63
N ASN A 525 -27.20 -48.06 -8.80
CA ASN A 525 -27.02 -49.49 -9.13
C ASN A 525 -28.12 -50.40 -8.58
N VAL A 526 -29.17 -49.86 -7.95
CA VAL A 526 -30.25 -50.64 -7.33
C VAL A 526 -31.59 -49.99 -7.70
N LEU A 527 -32.17 -50.45 -8.82
CA LEU A 527 -33.48 -50.01 -9.32
C LEU A 527 -34.35 -51.22 -9.65
N PHE A 528 -35.49 -51.41 -8.99
CA PHE A 528 -36.41 -52.49 -9.33
C PHE A 528 -37.16 -52.20 -10.65
N GLU A 529 -37.72 -53.24 -11.28
CA GLU A 529 -38.50 -53.14 -12.53
C GLU A 529 -39.77 -52.29 -12.36
N ARG A 530 -39.61 -50.98 -12.52
CA ARG A 530 -40.64 -49.96 -12.28
C ARG A 530 -40.43 -48.77 -13.21
N GLN A 531 -41.34 -47.82 -13.13
CA GLN A 531 -41.27 -46.52 -13.77
C GLN A 531 -40.70 -45.50 -12.77
N TYR A 532 -39.81 -44.65 -13.23
CA TYR A 532 -39.14 -43.66 -12.38
C TYR A 532 -39.25 -42.26 -12.95
N HIS A 533 -39.18 -41.29 -12.06
CA HIS A 533 -38.98 -39.89 -12.37
C HIS A 533 -37.97 -39.28 -11.38
N TRP A 534 -37.28 -38.23 -11.80
CA TRP A 534 -36.24 -37.59 -11.03
C TRP A 534 -36.12 -36.10 -11.30
N ARG A 535 -35.61 -35.41 -10.28
CA ARG A 535 -35.25 -34.00 -10.35
C ARG A 535 -33.86 -33.79 -9.78
N ALA A 536 -33.21 -32.73 -10.22
CA ALA A 536 -31.88 -32.35 -9.79
C ALA A 536 -31.81 -30.90 -9.33
N ARG A 537 -30.84 -30.61 -8.47
CA ARG A 537 -30.38 -29.25 -8.20
C ARG A 537 -28.87 -29.23 -8.05
N ALA A 538 -28.26 -28.10 -8.35
CA ALA A 538 -26.86 -27.84 -8.09
C ALA A 538 -26.66 -27.34 -6.66
N VAL A 539 -25.54 -27.72 -6.04
CA VAL A 539 -25.13 -27.25 -4.71
C VAL A 539 -23.67 -26.82 -4.77
N ASP A 540 -23.33 -25.66 -4.23
CA ASP A 540 -21.94 -25.21 -4.14
C ASP A 540 -21.29 -25.62 -2.81
N ILE A 541 -19.98 -25.36 -2.67
CA ILE A 541 -19.22 -25.69 -1.45
C ILE A 541 -19.67 -24.89 -0.22
N ASN A 542 -20.35 -23.76 -0.44
CA ASN A 542 -20.91 -22.90 0.58
C ASN A 542 -22.37 -23.25 0.93
N ASN A 543 -22.89 -24.35 0.36
CA ASN A 543 -24.22 -24.90 0.57
C ASN A 543 -25.39 -24.04 0.04
N ASN A 544 -25.12 -23.13 -0.92
CA ASN A 544 -26.17 -22.53 -1.73
C ASN A 544 -26.68 -23.54 -2.76
N THR A 545 -27.97 -23.45 -3.08
CA THR A 545 -28.63 -24.42 -3.97
C THR A 545 -29.39 -23.74 -5.10
N SER A 546 -29.33 -24.33 -6.29
CA SER A 546 -30.27 -23.99 -7.37
C SER A 546 -31.71 -24.39 -7.01
N SER A 547 -32.68 -23.88 -7.77
CA SER A 547 -34.02 -24.46 -7.77
C SER A 547 -33.97 -25.92 -8.27
N TRP A 548 -34.94 -26.73 -7.85
CA TRP A 548 -35.12 -28.07 -8.39
C TRP A 548 -35.55 -28.03 -9.87
N GLN A 549 -34.94 -28.87 -10.69
CA GLN A 549 -35.24 -29.05 -12.11
C GLN A 549 -35.57 -30.52 -12.38
N GLU A 550 -36.81 -30.81 -12.81
CA GLU A 550 -37.19 -32.14 -13.30
C GLU A 550 -36.50 -32.44 -14.64
N PHE A 551 -36.16 -33.71 -14.87
CA PHE A 551 -35.63 -34.13 -16.16
C PHE A 551 -36.73 -34.16 -17.22
N GLY A 552 -36.40 -33.75 -18.45
CA GLY A 552 -37.38 -33.75 -19.54
C GLY A 552 -38.58 -32.83 -19.27
N THR A 553 -39.78 -33.36 -19.47
CA THR A 553 -41.04 -32.64 -19.26
C THR A 553 -41.55 -32.91 -17.83
N PRO A 554 -41.80 -31.88 -17.00
CA PRO A 554 -42.28 -32.07 -15.64
C PRO A 554 -43.57 -32.89 -15.57
N GLY A 555 -43.61 -33.84 -14.64
CA GLY A 555 -44.76 -34.74 -14.49
C GLY A 555 -44.88 -35.81 -15.58
N ASN A 556 -43.75 -36.32 -16.08
CA ASN A 556 -43.69 -37.51 -16.93
C ASN A 556 -42.84 -38.63 -16.30
N VAL A 557 -42.97 -39.84 -16.86
CA VAL A 557 -42.05 -40.94 -16.58
C VAL A 557 -40.74 -40.68 -17.33
N ASP A 558 -39.64 -40.58 -16.60
CA ASP A 558 -38.32 -40.30 -17.18
C ASP A 558 -37.68 -41.53 -17.79
N PHE A 559 -37.80 -42.68 -17.12
CA PHE A 559 -37.37 -43.96 -17.66
C PHE A 559 -38.07 -45.15 -17.00
N ILE A 560 -37.96 -46.31 -17.66
CA ILE A 560 -38.54 -47.58 -17.22
C ILE A 560 -37.42 -48.61 -17.13
N VAL A 561 -37.32 -49.31 -16.00
CA VAL A 561 -36.44 -50.47 -15.85
C VAL A 561 -37.19 -51.73 -16.25
N ARG A 562 -36.69 -52.45 -17.25
CA ARG A 562 -37.22 -53.77 -17.68
C ARG A 562 -36.07 -54.74 -17.89
N LEU A 563 -35.78 -55.58 -16.91
CA LEU A 563 -34.66 -56.50 -16.98
C LEU A 563 -35.01 -57.65 -17.92
N VAL A 564 -34.06 -58.05 -18.76
CA VAL A 564 -34.26 -59.22 -19.61
C VAL A 564 -33.94 -60.46 -18.77
N PRO A 565 -34.85 -61.45 -18.66
CA PRO A 565 -34.55 -62.71 -17.98
C PRO A 565 -33.36 -63.40 -18.68
N LEU A 566 -32.38 -63.87 -17.90
CA LEU A 566 -31.16 -64.54 -18.35
C LEU A 566 -31.36 -65.82 -19.23
N TYR A 567 -32.58 -66.19 -19.60
CA TYR A 567 -32.90 -67.44 -20.30
C TYR A 567 -33.17 -67.35 -21.80
N THR A 568 -33.03 -66.18 -22.46
CA THR A 568 -33.25 -66.05 -23.92
C THR A 568 -32.00 -65.77 -24.74
N GLN A 569 -30.80 -66.16 -24.26
CA GLN A 569 -29.68 -66.40 -25.18
C GLN A 569 -29.80 -67.82 -25.73
N VAL A 570 -30.32 -67.94 -26.96
CA VAL A 570 -30.23 -69.18 -27.73
C VAL A 570 -28.75 -69.52 -27.89
N ARG A 571 -28.30 -70.67 -27.36
CA ARG A 571 -26.97 -71.23 -27.67
C ARG A 571 -26.87 -71.40 -29.18
N SER A 572 -25.89 -70.75 -29.79
CA SER A 572 -25.42 -71.10 -31.13
C SER A 572 -24.86 -72.52 -31.10
N ASP A 573 -25.27 -73.38 -32.05
CA ASP A 573 -24.71 -74.73 -32.23
C ASP A 573 -23.33 -74.73 -32.91
N TYR A 574 -22.68 -73.56 -33.03
CA TYR A 574 -21.29 -73.47 -33.48
C TYR A 574 -20.35 -73.38 -32.26
N PRO A 575 -19.43 -74.34 -32.07
CA PRO A 575 -18.36 -74.17 -31.10
C PRO A 575 -17.42 -73.05 -31.58
N SER A 576 -17.33 -71.96 -30.82
CA SER A 576 -16.20 -71.04 -30.92
C SER A 576 -15.01 -71.71 -30.25
N ASP A 577 -13.94 -71.95 -31.03
CA ASP A 577 -12.64 -72.43 -30.55
C ASP A 577 -12.05 -71.44 -29.52
N GLU A 578 -12.38 -71.63 -28.25
CA GLU A 578 -11.61 -71.08 -27.12
C GLU A 578 -10.93 -72.23 -26.37
N GLY A 579 -9.79 -72.64 -26.89
CA GLY A 579 -8.82 -73.45 -26.20
C GLY A 579 -7.46 -73.21 -26.85
N LEU A 580 -6.45 -72.91 -26.03
CA LEU A 580 -5.14 -72.32 -26.37
C LEU A 580 -5.26 -70.78 -26.30
N TRP A 581 -4.90 -70.09 -25.21
CA TRP A 581 -3.55 -70.01 -24.65
C TRP A 581 -3.57 -69.70 -23.15
N LEU A 582 -3.34 -70.71 -22.31
CA LEU A 582 -2.81 -70.54 -20.96
C LEU A 582 -1.77 -71.64 -20.73
N ARG A 583 -0.52 -71.36 -21.11
CA ARG A 583 0.73 -71.93 -20.55
C ARG A 583 1.92 -71.36 -21.30
N HIS A 584 2.75 -70.62 -20.56
CA HIS A 584 4.21 -70.41 -20.61
C HIS A 584 4.45 -68.96 -20.15
N TYR A 585 5.29 -68.59 -19.19
CA TYR A 585 6.10 -69.24 -18.15
C TYR A 585 6.36 -68.14 -17.08
N PHE A 586 7.04 -68.52 -16.00
CA PHE A 586 7.75 -67.66 -15.04
C PHE A 586 8.36 -66.36 -15.60
#